data_AF-A0A423NSA6-F1
#
_entry.id   AF-A0A423NSA6-F1
#
_cell.length_a   1.000
_cell.length_b   1.000
_cell.length_c   1.000
_cell.angle_alpha   90.00
_cell.angle_beta   90.00
_cell.angle_gamma   90.00
#
_symmetry.space_group_name_H-M   'P 1'
#
loop_
_entity.id
_entity.type
_entity.pdbx_description
1 polymer ?
#
loop_
_entity_poly.entity_id
_entity_poly.type
_entity_poly.pdbx_seq_one_letter_code
_entity_poly.pdbx_strand_id
1 'polypeptide(L)'
;MDGGHLKTLIALSALLLSLPLSAAQLDLQLGANSRTWQTEELLKHPQLQTLTINNDVSYKKDMTYQAVPLAALLTGVRPEDHLQAVALDGFAAELAAAPLLNKNGARAWLAIEDPARPWPPLSAGKHSAGPFYLVWTDPQAGKISPEQWPFEVASLKLMAPVAQRFPALLPDPALKADDPVNQGFALFQKNCLACHRLNGAGDAQFGPDLNIPYSPTEYFGADFLKRYIRDPQSLRQWPQAKMPGFSAQVLPDGDLQMLVGYLKHMAGRKIKP
;
A
#
# COMPACT_ATOMS: atom_id res chain seq x y z
N MET A 1 22.41 -20.32 55.92
CA MET A 1 22.53 -19.23 54.93
C MET A 1 23.55 -19.77 53.93
N ASP A 2 23.19 -20.30 52.75
CA ASP A 2 22.77 -19.54 51.56
C ASP A 2 22.26 -20.47 50.44
N GLY A 3 21.17 -21.21 50.68
CA GLY A 3 20.52 -22.02 49.64
C GLY A 3 19.33 -21.35 48.95
N GLY A 4 18.82 -20.25 49.53
CA GLY A 4 17.63 -19.55 49.06
C GLY A 4 17.92 -18.64 47.87
N HIS A 5 19.01 -17.88 47.93
CA HIS A 5 19.33 -16.85 46.93
C HIS A 5 19.58 -17.41 45.52
N LEU A 6 20.20 -18.60 45.41
CA LEU A 6 20.49 -19.23 44.12
C LEU A 6 19.22 -19.71 43.41
N LYS A 7 18.22 -20.19 44.14
CA LYS A 7 16.92 -20.61 43.57
C LYS A 7 16.08 -19.41 43.12
N THR A 8 16.13 -18.30 43.85
CA THR A 8 15.43 -17.05 43.47
C THR A 8 16.04 -16.40 42.24
N LEU A 9 17.38 -16.46 42.08
CA LEU A 9 18.09 -15.97 40.90
C LEU A 9 17.76 -16.77 39.62
N ILE A 10 17.62 -18.09 39.71
CA ILE A 10 17.24 -18.93 38.55
C ILE A 10 15.78 -18.67 38.14
N ALA A 11 14.87 -18.44 39.09
CA ALA A 11 13.48 -18.13 38.81
C ALA A 11 13.29 -16.74 38.13
N LEU A 12 14.07 -15.72 38.53
CA LEU A 12 14.06 -14.42 37.83
C LEU A 12 14.70 -14.49 36.43
N SER A 13 15.69 -15.36 36.22
CA SER A 13 16.35 -15.54 34.92
C SER A 13 15.41 -16.20 33.89
N ALA A 14 14.57 -17.16 34.33
CA ALA A 14 13.60 -17.82 33.46
C ALA A 14 12.41 -16.92 33.07
N LEU A 15 12.07 -15.91 33.89
CA LEU A 15 11.03 -14.93 33.55
C LEU A 15 11.47 -13.90 32.51
N LEU A 16 12.78 -13.67 32.34
CA LEU A 16 13.33 -12.73 31.34
C LEU A 16 13.62 -13.40 29.98
N LEU A 17 13.61 -14.73 29.92
CA LEU A 17 13.78 -15.52 28.69
C LEU A 17 12.45 -15.90 28.02
N SER A 18 11.33 -15.54 28.64
CA SER A 18 9.98 -15.67 28.09
C SER A 18 9.44 -14.29 27.73
N LEU A 19 10.21 -13.51 26.96
CA LEU A 19 9.60 -12.41 26.21
C LEU A 19 8.58 -13.08 25.29
N PRO A 20 7.27 -12.82 25.44
CA PRO A 20 6.31 -13.28 24.44
C PRO A 20 6.82 -12.75 23.11
N LEU A 21 6.88 -13.62 22.12
CA LEU A 21 7.07 -13.24 20.73
C LEU A 21 6.00 -12.18 20.45
N SER A 22 6.37 -10.90 20.50
CA SER A 22 5.39 -9.81 20.55
C SER A 22 4.47 -9.93 19.36
N ALA A 23 3.20 -10.24 19.62
CA ALA A 23 2.19 -10.30 18.58
C ALA A 23 2.12 -8.91 17.93
N ALA A 24 2.24 -8.86 16.62
CA ALA A 24 2.06 -7.60 15.90
C ALA A 24 0.59 -7.16 15.99
N GLN A 25 0.38 -5.87 15.80
CA GLN A 25 -0.93 -5.24 15.88
C GLN A 25 -1.31 -4.66 14.53
N LEU A 26 -2.54 -4.95 14.10
CA LEU A 26 -3.19 -4.28 12.98
C LEU A 26 -4.27 -3.35 13.53
N ASP A 27 -4.12 -2.06 13.30
CA ASP A 27 -5.10 -1.06 13.76
C ASP A 27 -6.11 -0.73 12.66
N LEU A 28 -7.39 -1.00 12.92
CA LEU A 28 -8.50 -0.63 12.03
C LEU A 28 -9.20 0.60 12.59
N GLN A 29 -9.07 1.73 11.90
CA GLN A 29 -9.71 3.00 12.29
C GLN A 29 -10.95 3.22 11.42
N LEU A 30 -12.08 2.61 11.79
CA LEU A 30 -13.31 2.54 11.00
C LEU A 30 -14.48 3.30 11.66
N GLY A 31 -14.17 4.40 12.34
CA GLY A 31 -15.15 5.16 13.11
C GLY A 31 -15.63 4.37 14.34
N ALA A 32 -16.95 4.18 14.47
CA ALA A 32 -17.53 3.44 15.59
C ALA A 32 -17.13 1.95 15.65
N ASN A 33 -16.67 1.38 14.53
CA ASN A 33 -16.22 -0.01 14.43
C ASN A 33 -14.69 -0.15 14.52
N SER A 34 -13.99 0.86 15.02
CA SER A 34 -12.54 0.82 15.15
C SER A 34 -12.10 -0.31 16.10
N ARG A 35 -11.06 -1.04 15.71
CA ARG A 35 -10.54 -2.18 16.47
C ARG A 35 -9.08 -2.41 16.14
N THR A 36 -8.30 -2.70 17.17
CA THR A 36 -6.95 -3.25 17.02
C THR A 36 -7.02 -4.77 17.11
N TRP A 37 -6.42 -5.46 16.14
CA TRP A 37 -6.30 -6.91 16.09
C TRP A 37 -4.88 -7.34 16.44
N GLN A 38 -4.74 -8.37 17.27
CA GLN A 38 -3.46 -9.05 17.45
C GLN A 38 -3.25 -10.14 16.40
N THR A 39 -2.00 -10.42 16.02
CA THR A 39 -1.63 -11.55 15.14
C THR A 39 -2.29 -12.85 15.58
N GLU A 40 -2.27 -13.17 16.88
CA GLU A 40 -2.83 -14.42 17.41
C GLU A 40 -4.36 -14.50 17.26
N GLU A 41 -5.07 -13.37 17.41
CA GLU A 41 -6.52 -13.32 17.18
C GLU A 41 -6.86 -13.56 15.70
N LEU A 42 -6.08 -12.94 14.80
CA LEU A 42 -6.26 -13.08 13.36
C LEU A 42 -5.96 -14.50 12.88
N LEU A 43 -4.92 -15.15 13.43
CA LEU A 43 -4.61 -16.57 13.17
C LEU A 43 -5.63 -17.55 13.76
N LYS A 44 -6.56 -17.09 14.60
CA LYS A 44 -7.70 -17.87 15.10
C LYS A 44 -9.03 -17.43 14.49
N HIS A 45 -9.00 -16.51 13.54
CA HIS A 45 -10.22 -15.96 12.94
C HIS A 45 -11.01 -17.08 12.22
N PRO A 46 -12.35 -17.14 12.36
CA PRO A 46 -13.16 -18.24 11.81
C PRO A 46 -13.15 -18.32 10.27
N GLN A 47 -12.76 -17.24 9.60
CA GLN A 47 -12.60 -17.20 8.14
C GLN A 47 -11.14 -17.27 7.69
N LEU A 48 -10.20 -17.68 8.56
CA LEU A 48 -8.82 -17.91 8.16
C LEU A 48 -8.75 -19.03 7.11
N GLN A 49 -7.97 -18.80 6.06
CA GLN A 49 -7.73 -19.78 5.01
C GLN A 49 -6.26 -19.81 4.66
N THR A 50 -5.79 -21.00 4.26
CA THR A 50 -4.52 -21.14 3.55
C THR A 50 -4.77 -20.87 2.07
N LEU A 51 -4.05 -19.93 1.47
CA LEU A 51 -4.13 -19.66 0.03
C LEU A 51 -2.76 -19.46 -0.60
N THR A 52 -2.65 -19.81 -1.88
CA THR A 52 -1.43 -19.59 -2.67
C THR A 52 -1.64 -18.41 -3.60
N ILE A 53 -0.74 -17.43 -3.51
CA ILE A 53 -0.62 -16.32 -4.45
C ILE A 53 0.49 -16.68 -5.43
N ASN A 54 0.12 -16.86 -6.69
CA ASN A 54 1.09 -17.12 -7.75
C ASN A 54 1.78 -15.80 -8.15
N ASN A 55 3.10 -15.86 -8.34
CA ASN A 55 3.92 -14.70 -8.71
C ASN A 55 3.60 -13.44 -7.87
N ASP A 56 3.72 -13.57 -6.55
CA ASP A 56 3.45 -12.48 -5.61
C ASP A 56 4.18 -11.19 -6.00
N VAL A 57 3.49 -10.05 -5.86
CA VAL A 57 3.98 -8.75 -6.32
C VAL A 57 5.28 -8.34 -5.64
N SER A 58 5.45 -8.62 -4.36
CA SER A 58 6.63 -8.21 -3.60
C SER A 58 7.73 -9.26 -3.66
N TYR A 59 7.36 -10.54 -3.56
CA TYR A 59 8.32 -11.65 -3.54
C TYR A 59 8.77 -12.13 -4.93
N LYS A 60 8.04 -11.82 -6.00
CA LYS A 60 8.30 -12.25 -7.39
C LYS A 60 8.38 -13.77 -7.55
N LYS A 61 7.64 -14.50 -6.73
CA LYS A 61 7.52 -15.97 -6.73
C LYS A 61 6.21 -16.37 -6.08
N ASP A 62 5.86 -17.65 -6.18
CA ASP A 62 4.68 -18.18 -5.51
C ASP A 62 4.86 -18.15 -3.98
N MET A 63 3.83 -17.70 -3.30
CA MET A 63 3.79 -17.59 -1.85
C MET A 63 2.52 -18.23 -1.31
N THR A 64 2.62 -18.89 -0.15
CA THR A 64 1.46 -19.45 0.55
C THR A 64 1.27 -18.74 1.87
N TYR A 65 0.06 -18.27 2.11
CA TYR A 65 -0.28 -17.44 3.26
C TYR A 65 -1.40 -18.07 4.07
N GLN A 66 -1.35 -17.84 5.39
CA GLN A 66 -2.55 -17.83 6.22
C GLN A 66 -3.17 -16.45 6.09
N ALA A 67 -4.43 -16.37 5.68
CA ALA A 67 -5.06 -15.10 5.37
C ALA A 67 -6.56 -15.07 5.69
N VAL A 68 -7.06 -13.89 6.04
CA VAL A 68 -8.49 -13.63 6.27
C VAL A 68 -9.00 -12.75 5.12
N PRO A 69 -10.22 -13.01 4.58
CA PRO A 69 -10.81 -12.11 3.59
C PRO A 69 -10.91 -10.70 4.18
N LEU A 70 -10.38 -9.69 3.49
CA LEU A 70 -10.31 -8.35 4.06
C LEU A 70 -11.71 -7.79 4.39
N ALA A 71 -12.70 -8.07 3.54
CA ALA A 71 -14.09 -7.71 3.77
C ALA A 71 -14.66 -8.17 5.12
N ALA A 72 -14.15 -9.26 5.72
CA ALA A 72 -14.58 -9.73 7.03
C ALA A 72 -14.11 -8.83 8.18
N LEU A 73 -13.07 -8.02 7.95
CA LEU A 73 -12.49 -7.12 8.93
C LEU A 73 -13.02 -5.68 8.81
N LEU A 74 -13.62 -5.32 7.67
CA LEU A 74 -14.07 -3.97 7.34
C LEU A 74 -15.55 -3.72 7.71
N THR A 75 -15.92 -4.02 8.96
CA THR A 75 -17.31 -3.87 9.43
C THR A 75 -17.78 -2.41 9.33
N GLY A 76 -18.91 -2.19 8.66
CA GLY A 76 -19.51 -0.86 8.48
C GLY A 76 -18.93 -0.03 7.34
N VAL A 77 -17.91 -0.52 6.63
CA VAL A 77 -17.38 0.12 5.42
C VAL A 77 -18.31 -0.18 4.23
N ARG A 78 -18.58 0.84 3.43
CA ARG A 78 -19.43 0.77 2.24
C ARG A 78 -18.60 0.89 0.95
N PRO A 79 -19.09 0.40 -0.21
CA PRO A 79 -18.34 0.42 -1.47
C PRO A 79 -17.86 1.81 -1.93
N GLU A 80 -18.61 2.87 -1.61
CA GLU A 80 -18.31 4.27 -1.93
C GLU A 80 -17.27 4.91 -1.00
N ASP A 81 -16.95 4.25 0.12
CA ASP A 81 -16.00 4.78 1.08
C ASP A 81 -14.56 4.68 0.55
N HIS A 82 -13.67 5.38 1.24
CA HIS A 82 -12.25 5.45 0.91
C HIS A 82 -11.42 4.99 2.11
N LEU A 83 -10.44 4.12 1.88
CA LEU A 83 -9.51 3.67 2.90
C LEU A 83 -8.09 4.08 2.57
N GLN A 84 -7.30 4.32 3.61
CA GLN A 84 -5.85 4.43 3.52
C GLN A 84 -5.20 3.27 4.27
N ALA A 85 -4.34 2.51 3.60
CA ALA A 85 -3.50 1.50 4.23
C ALA A 85 -2.11 2.08 4.49
N VAL A 86 -1.68 2.07 5.75
CA VAL A 86 -0.38 2.61 6.16
C VAL A 86 0.52 1.48 6.65
N ALA A 87 1.68 1.36 6.02
CA ALA A 87 2.72 0.40 6.39
C ALA A 87 3.67 0.95 7.46
N LEU A 88 4.47 0.07 8.06
CA LEU A 88 5.45 0.42 9.11
C LEU A 88 6.53 1.39 8.63
N ASP A 89 6.88 1.35 7.34
CA ASP A 89 7.87 2.24 6.74
C ASP A 89 7.29 3.62 6.32
N GLY A 90 5.98 3.82 6.54
CA GLY A 90 5.26 5.04 6.18
C GLY A 90 4.62 5.01 4.79
N PHE A 91 4.69 3.90 4.04
CA PHE A 91 3.97 3.75 2.78
C PHE A 91 2.47 3.85 3.02
N ALA A 92 1.79 4.72 2.26
CA ALA A 92 0.38 5.06 2.48
C ALA A 92 -0.42 4.88 1.19
N ALA A 93 -1.00 3.69 0.98
CA ALA A 93 -1.81 3.40 -0.20
C ALA A 93 -3.23 3.94 -0.06
N GLU A 94 -3.71 4.66 -1.08
CA GLU A 94 -5.08 5.13 -1.19
C GLU A 94 -5.94 4.08 -1.90
N LEU A 95 -6.95 3.55 -1.21
CA LEU A 95 -7.73 2.39 -1.64
C LEU A 95 -9.22 2.73 -1.69
N ALA A 96 -9.82 2.59 -2.87
CA ALA A 96 -11.28 2.55 -2.97
C ALA A 96 -11.81 1.33 -2.20
N ALA A 97 -12.90 1.50 -1.44
CA ALA A 97 -13.44 0.41 -0.62
C ALA A 97 -14.05 -0.73 -1.46
N ALA A 98 -14.72 -0.42 -2.58
CA ALA A 98 -15.44 -1.41 -3.37
C ALA A 98 -14.61 -2.67 -3.70
N PRO A 99 -13.39 -2.59 -4.27
CA PRO A 99 -12.56 -3.77 -4.48
C PRO A 99 -12.20 -4.56 -3.22
N LEU A 100 -12.01 -3.89 -2.07
CA LEU A 100 -11.67 -4.53 -0.79
C LEU A 100 -12.84 -5.37 -0.24
N LEU A 101 -14.07 -5.04 -0.64
CA LEU A 101 -15.30 -5.70 -0.21
C LEU A 101 -15.74 -6.84 -1.14
N ASN A 102 -15.07 -7.03 -2.27
CA ASN A 102 -15.41 -8.07 -3.25
C ASN A 102 -15.34 -9.48 -2.62
N LYS A 103 -16.32 -10.31 -2.97
CA LYS A 103 -16.36 -11.74 -2.60
C LYS A 103 -15.99 -12.66 -3.77
N ASN A 104 -16.06 -12.16 -5.00
CA ASN A 104 -15.81 -12.87 -6.25
C ASN A 104 -14.87 -12.05 -7.14
N GLY A 105 -14.18 -12.68 -8.09
CA GLY A 105 -13.18 -12.03 -8.93
C GLY A 105 -11.97 -11.59 -8.12
N ALA A 106 -11.47 -10.37 -8.37
CA ALA A 106 -10.39 -9.81 -7.56
C ALA A 106 -10.84 -9.67 -6.11
N ARG A 107 -10.22 -10.46 -5.21
CA ARG A 107 -10.59 -10.52 -3.80
C ARG A 107 -9.39 -10.18 -2.94
N ALA A 108 -9.59 -9.22 -2.03
CA ALA A 108 -8.60 -8.76 -1.07
C ALA A 108 -8.53 -9.69 0.14
N TRP A 109 -7.30 -9.92 0.61
CA TRP A 109 -6.99 -10.73 1.78
C TRP A 109 -5.97 -10.03 2.65
N LEU A 110 -6.13 -10.13 3.95
CA LEU A 110 -5.09 -9.82 4.91
C LEU A 110 -4.28 -11.10 5.14
N ALA A 111 -3.12 -11.21 4.51
CA ALA A 111 -2.14 -12.25 4.84
C ALA A 111 -1.46 -11.91 6.16
N ILE A 112 -1.31 -12.92 7.02
CA ILE A 112 -0.84 -12.80 8.39
C ILE A 112 0.40 -13.67 8.56
N GLU A 113 1.51 -13.06 8.95
CA GLU A 113 2.73 -13.79 9.25
C GLU A 113 2.57 -14.47 10.61
N ASP A 114 2.68 -15.80 10.63
CA ASP A 114 2.78 -16.57 11.86
C ASP A 114 4.22 -16.44 12.36
N PRO A 115 4.50 -15.81 13.51
CA PRO A 115 5.87 -15.60 13.92
C PRO A 115 6.57 -16.90 14.37
N ALA A 116 5.83 -18.01 14.53
CA ALA A 116 6.42 -19.35 14.64
C ALA A 116 6.87 -19.94 13.29
N ARG A 117 6.38 -19.38 12.17
CA ARG A 117 6.70 -19.75 10.78
C ARG A 117 6.85 -18.49 9.92
N PRO A 118 7.89 -17.67 10.17
CA PRO A 118 8.05 -16.39 9.50
C PRO A 118 8.21 -16.59 7.99
N TRP A 119 7.75 -15.59 7.23
CA TRP A 119 7.95 -15.57 5.79
C TRP A 119 9.44 -15.34 5.47
N PRO A 120 9.91 -15.77 4.28
CA PRO A 120 11.25 -15.44 3.85
C PRO A 120 11.45 -13.91 3.75
N PRO A 121 12.70 -13.44 3.84
CA PRO A 121 13.02 -12.05 3.55
C PRO A 121 12.71 -11.70 2.09
N LEU A 122 12.33 -10.45 1.82
CA LEU A 122 12.03 -9.96 0.46
C LEU A 122 13.25 -9.98 -0.46
N SER A 123 14.43 -9.68 0.08
CA SER A 123 15.72 -9.84 -0.59
C SER A 123 16.85 -9.93 0.45
N ALA A 124 18.08 -10.19 0.00
CA ALA A 124 19.23 -10.31 0.89
C ALA A 124 19.38 -9.06 1.79
N GLY A 125 19.34 -9.26 3.11
CA GLY A 125 19.47 -8.17 4.09
C GLY A 125 18.21 -7.30 4.27
N LYS A 126 17.05 -7.71 3.74
CA LYS A 126 15.75 -7.07 3.97
C LYS A 126 14.87 -7.92 4.89
N HIS A 127 13.87 -7.30 5.51
CA HIS A 127 12.84 -8.00 6.27
C HIS A 127 11.86 -8.73 5.31
N SER A 128 10.95 -9.52 5.89
CA SER A 128 9.84 -10.12 5.15
C SER A 128 8.79 -9.05 4.81
N ALA A 129 7.71 -9.44 4.13
CA ALA A 129 6.52 -8.60 3.93
C ALA A 129 5.62 -8.52 5.20
N GLY A 130 5.99 -9.22 6.27
CA GLY A 130 5.21 -9.31 7.50
C GLY A 130 5.23 -8.01 8.30
N PRO A 131 4.43 -7.89 9.37
CA PRO A 131 3.61 -8.96 9.94
C PRO A 131 2.26 -9.13 9.25
N PHE A 132 1.83 -8.13 8.48
CA PHE A 132 0.56 -8.14 7.74
C PHE A 132 0.77 -7.63 6.32
N TYR A 133 0.13 -8.30 5.36
CA TYR A 133 0.28 -7.98 3.94
C TYR A 133 -1.09 -8.02 3.25
N LEU A 134 -1.46 -6.93 2.57
CA LEU A 134 -2.63 -6.94 1.70
C LEU A 134 -2.29 -7.65 0.39
N VAL A 135 -2.88 -8.83 0.19
CA VAL A 135 -2.70 -9.64 -1.02
C VAL A 135 -4.02 -9.85 -1.73
N TRP A 136 -3.96 -10.22 -3.02
CA TRP A 136 -5.15 -10.36 -3.85
C TRP A 136 -5.14 -11.67 -4.63
N THR A 137 -6.26 -12.39 -4.61
CA THR A 137 -6.54 -13.45 -5.60
C THR A 137 -7.21 -12.82 -6.81
N ASP A 138 -6.89 -13.30 -8.02
CA ASP A 138 -7.39 -12.80 -9.31
C ASP A 138 -7.30 -11.26 -9.52
N PRO A 139 -6.16 -10.61 -9.22
CA PRO A 139 -6.03 -9.15 -9.26
C PRO A 139 -6.39 -8.53 -10.61
N GLN A 140 -6.18 -9.27 -11.71
CA GLN A 140 -6.48 -8.80 -13.06
C GLN A 140 -7.98 -8.57 -13.29
N ALA A 141 -8.85 -9.34 -12.62
CA ALA A 141 -10.31 -9.18 -12.74
C ALA A 141 -10.79 -7.84 -12.16
N GLY A 142 -10.03 -7.24 -11.24
CA GLY A 142 -10.31 -5.94 -10.63
C GLY A 142 -9.35 -4.83 -11.08
N LYS A 143 -8.47 -5.11 -12.05
CA LYS A 143 -7.38 -4.22 -12.47
C LYS A 143 -6.53 -3.72 -11.29
N ILE A 144 -6.25 -4.57 -10.30
CA ILE A 144 -5.50 -4.18 -9.09
C ILE A 144 -4.04 -3.90 -9.44
N SER A 145 -3.53 -2.72 -9.11
CA SER A 145 -2.12 -2.35 -9.35
C SER A 145 -1.20 -2.81 -8.19
N PRO A 146 0.12 -2.94 -8.43
CA PRO A 146 1.10 -3.30 -7.39
C PRO A 146 1.03 -2.44 -6.13
N GLU A 147 0.74 -1.15 -6.26
CA GLU A 147 0.67 -0.20 -5.13
C GLU A 147 -0.50 -0.48 -4.19
N GLN A 148 -1.47 -1.29 -4.63
CA GLN A 148 -2.58 -1.76 -3.80
C GLN A 148 -2.26 -3.06 -3.06
N TRP A 149 -0.99 -3.47 -3.05
CA TRP A 149 -0.43 -4.57 -2.26
C TRP A 149 0.55 -4.03 -1.20
N PRO A 150 0.11 -3.14 -0.28
CA PRO A 150 0.98 -2.71 0.81
C PRO A 150 1.33 -3.92 1.70
N PHE A 151 2.62 -4.17 1.88
CA PHE A 151 3.15 -5.07 2.90
C PHE A 151 3.50 -4.30 4.17
N GLU A 152 3.87 -5.00 5.25
CA GLU A 152 4.14 -4.38 6.55
C GLU A 152 2.97 -3.50 7.05
N VAL A 153 1.72 -3.87 6.72
CA VAL A 153 0.53 -3.05 7.03
C VAL A 153 0.37 -2.91 8.53
N ALA A 154 0.44 -1.68 9.03
CA ALA A 154 0.24 -1.35 10.43
C ALA A 154 -1.20 -0.90 10.70
N SER A 155 -1.82 -0.19 9.76
CA SER A 155 -3.20 0.29 9.92
C SER A 155 -3.99 0.38 8.63
N LEU A 156 -5.32 0.25 8.75
CA LEU A 156 -6.29 0.58 7.71
C LEU A 156 -7.26 1.62 8.27
N LYS A 157 -7.36 2.76 7.59
CA LYS A 157 -8.12 3.91 8.08
C LYS A 157 -9.24 4.25 7.11
N LEU A 158 -10.45 4.40 7.61
CA LEU A 158 -11.55 5.01 6.87
C LEU A 158 -11.30 6.51 6.79
N MET A 159 -11.15 7.03 5.58
CA MET A 159 -10.76 8.42 5.33
C MET A 159 -11.79 9.12 4.46
N ALA A 160 -11.85 10.44 4.57
CA ALA A 160 -12.52 11.24 3.54
C ALA A 160 -11.85 11.02 2.17
N PRO A 161 -12.59 11.10 1.06
CA PRO A 161 -12.02 10.98 -0.28
C PRO A 161 -10.83 11.91 -0.51
N VAL A 162 -9.84 11.47 -1.30
CA VAL A 162 -8.61 12.24 -1.59
C VAL A 162 -8.94 13.66 -2.06
N ALA A 163 -9.92 13.80 -2.95
CA ALA A 163 -10.38 15.10 -3.48
C ALA A 163 -10.81 16.09 -2.39
N GLN A 164 -11.39 15.59 -1.29
CA GLN A 164 -11.82 16.41 -0.16
C GLN A 164 -10.65 16.75 0.76
N ARG A 165 -9.77 15.78 1.03
CA ARG A 165 -8.59 15.98 1.91
C ARG A 165 -7.54 16.88 1.27
N PHE A 166 -7.40 16.79 -0.05
CA PHE A 166 -6.34 17.45 -0.80
C PHE A 166 -6.88 18.20 -2.04
N PRO A 167 -7.55 19.34 -1.86
CA PRO A 167 -8.10 20.13 -2.97
C PRO A 167 -7.04 20.59 -3.98
N ALA A 168 -5.77 20.70 -3.57
CA ALA A 168 -4.63 21.04 -4.42
C ALA A 168 -4.31 20.01 -5.52
N LEU A 169 -4.86 18.81 -5.42
CA LEU A 169 -4.75 17.75 -6.42
C LEU A 169 -5.85 17.82 -7.49
N LEU A 170 -6.88 18.66 -7.29
CA LEU A 170 -8.03 18.66 -8.18
C LEU A 170 -7.70 19.27 -9.55
N PRO A 171 -8.12 18.61 -10.64
CA PRO A 171 -8.18 19.23 -11.97
C PRO A 171 -9.08 20.47 -12.03
N ASP A 172 -9.21 21.05 -13.21
CA ASP A 172 -10.09 22.19 -13.39
C ASP A 172 -11.56 21.78 -13.20
N PRO A 173 -12.33 22.42 -12.30
CA PRO A 173 -13.73 22.07 -12.06
C PRO A 173 -14.64 22.30 -13.28
N ALA A 174 -14.19 23.03 -14.30
CA ALA A 174 -14.91 23.19 -15.56
C ALA A 174 -14.84 21.94 -16.47
N LEU A 175 -13.94 21.00 -16.20
CA LEU A 175 -13.84 19.75 -16.95
C LEU A 175 -15.02 18.84 -16.65
N LYS A 176 -15.45 18.08 -17.66
CA LYS A 176 -16.48 17.06 -17.50
C LYS A 176 -15.96 15.92 -16.61
N ALA A 177 -16.86 15.24 -15.90
CA ALA A 177 -16.49 14.14 -15.02
C ALA A 177 -15.74 13.00 -15.75
N ASP A 178 -16.05 12.77 -17.02
CA ASP A 178 -15.43 11.75 -17.88
C ASP A 178 -14.21 12.25 -18.66
N ASP A 179 -13.78 13.50 -18.45
CA ASP A 179 -12.61 14.08 -19.12
C ASP A 179 -11.34 13.24 -18.85
N PRO A 180 -10.48 13.00 -19.86
CA PRO A 180 -9.23 12.25 -19.69
C PRO A 180 -8.32 12.75 -18.55
N VAL A 181 -8.35 14.05 -18.22
CA VAL A 181 -7.60 14.61 -17.10
C VAL A 181 -8.17 14.13 -15.76
N ASN A 182 -9.49 14.05 -15.62
CA ASN A 182 -10.14 13.51 -14.42
C ASN A 182 -9.88 12.00 -14.27
N GLN A 183 -9.84 11.26 -15.39
CA GLN A 183 -9.41 9.85 -15.38
C GLN A 183 -7.93 9.72 -14.98
N GLY A 184 -7.07 10.61 -15.49
CA GLY A 184 -5.67 10.71 -15.09
C GLY A 184 -5.47 11.01 -13.60
N PHE A 185 -6.32 11.84 -13.00
CA PHE A 185 -6.32 12.09 -11.56
C PHE A 185 -6.62 10.82 -10.76
N ALA A 186 -7.61 10.02 -11.17
CA ALA A 186 -7.90 8.73 -10.52
C ALA A 186 -6.71 7.75 -10.63
N LEU A 187 -6.03 7.73 -11.78
CA LEU A 187 -4.81 6.93 -11.97
C LEU A 187 -3.65 7.42 -11.09
N PHE A 188 -3.50 8.74 -10.91
CA PHE A 188 -2.49 9.31 -10.02
C PHE A 188 -2.73 8.91 -8.56
N GLN A 189 -3.98 9.00 -8.08
CA GLN A 189 -4.36 8.55 -6.72
C GLN A 189 -3.98 7.09 -6.49
N LYS A 190 -4.30 6.23 -7.46
CA LYS A 190 -4.09 4.80 -7.38
C LYS A 190 -2.62 4.38 -7.43
N ASN A 191 -1.83 4.99 -8.32
CA ASN A 191 -0.50 4.47 -8.67
C ASN A 191 0.66 5.35 -8.19
N CYS A 192 0.42 6.63 -7.91
CA CYS A 192 1.49 7.60 -7.66
C CYS A 192 1.42 8.23 -6.27
N LEU A 193 0.21 8.51 -5.77
CA LEU A 193 0.00 9.25 -4.52
C LEU A 193 0.51 8.53 -3.27
N ALA A 194 0.71 7.21 -3.33
CA ALA A 194 1.31 6.45 -2.24
C ALA A 194 2.80 6.78 -2.03
N CYS A 195 3.50 7.16 -3.10
CA CYS A 195 4.92 7.47 -3.09
C CYS A 195 5.20 8.96 -3.25
N HIS A 196 4.37 9.67 -3.99
CA HIS A 196 4.61 11.05 -4.39
C HIS A 196 3.54 12.00 -3.86
N ARG A 197 3.97 13.22 -3.59
CA ARG A 197 3.07 14.37 -3.42
C ARG A 197 2.88 15.09 -4.76
N LEU A 198 1.88 15.96 -4.81
CA LEU A 198 1.74 16.92 -5.90
C LEU A 198 1.20 18.24 -5.33
N ASN A 199 1.85 19.36 -5.66
CA ASN A 199 1.53 20.67 -5.08
C ASN A 199 1.62 20.70 -3.54
N GLY A 200 2.55 19.93 -2.97
CA GLY A 200 2.72 19.75 -1.54
C GLY A 200 1.65 18.88 -0.88
N ALA A 201 0.66 18.39 -1.64
CA ALA A 201 -0.47 17.64 -1.12
C ALA A 201 -0.28 16.12 -1.28
N GLY A 202 -0.86 15.37 -0.33
CA GLY A 202 -0.66 13.93 -0.17
C GLY A 202 0.19 13.60 1.05
N ASP A 203 0.00 12.39 1.59
CA ASP A 203 0.66 11.95 2.82
C ASP A 203 2.04 11.31 2.58
N ALA A 204 2.39 11.03 1.32
CA ALA A 204 3.60 10.29 0.96
C ALA A 204 4.91 10.94 1.44
N GLN A 205 5.92 10.10 1.69
CA GLN A 205 7.23 10.50 2.21
C GLN A 205 8.43 9.92 1.43
N PHE A 206 8.19 9.20 0.32
CA PHE A 206 9.23 8.45 -0.39
C PHE A 206 9.80 9.19 -1.58
N GLY A 207 8.90 9.63 -2.47
CA GLY A 207 9.22 10.29 -3.72
C GLY A 207 9.13 11.81 -3.59
N PRO A 208 9.78 12.54 -4.51
CA PRO A 208 9.64 13.98 -4.60
C PRO A 208 8.20 14.40 -4.91
N ASP A 209 7.89 15.67 -4.65
CA ASP A 209 6.70 16.29 -5.21
C ASP A 209 6.78 16.32 -6.74
N LEU A 210 5.67 16.02 -7.42
CA LEU A 210 5.60 15.93 -8.88
C LEU A 210 5.09 17.21 -9.56
N ASN A 211 5.13 18.36 -8.89
CA ASN A 211 4.75 19.63 -9.51
C ASN A 211 5.57 20.83 -9.05
N ILE A 212 6.04 20.83 -7.79
CA ILE A 212 6.88 21.92 -7.25
C ILE A 212 8.30 21.42 -6.88
N PRO A 213 9.37 22.14 -7.26
CA PRO A 213 9.39 23.37 -8.06
C PRO A 213 9.09 23.14 -9.56
N TYR A 214 9.34 21.93 -10.07
CA TYR A 214 9.09 21.58 -11.47
C TYR A 214 8.37 20.24 -11.56
N SER A 215 7.32 20.21 -12.39
CA SER A 215 6.66 19.01 -12.85
C SER A 215 7.60 18.21 -13.75
N PRO A 216 7.58 16.87 -13.68
CA PRO A 216 8.31 16.04 -14.64
C PRO A 216 7.92 16.33 -16.09
N THR A 217 6.71 16.84 -16.36
CA THR A 217 6.30 17.20 -17.72
C THR A 217 6.99 18.44 -18.28
N GLU A 218 7.68 19.24 -17.44
CA GLU A 218 8.39 20.45 -17.87
C GLU A 218 9.84 20.15 -18.29
N TYR A 219 10.48 19.13 -17.72
CA TYR A 219 11.89 18.85 -17.95
C TYR A 219 12.19 17.48 -18.59
N PHE A 220 11.28 16.50 -18.50
CA PHE A 220 11.40 15.33 -19.36
C PHE A 220 10.98 15.70 -20.78
N GLY A 221 11.92 15.59 -21.73
CA GLY A 221 11.61 15.77 -23.14
C GLY A 221 10.64 14.71 -23.66
N ALA A 222 9.67 15.11 -24.49
CA ALA A 222 8.73 14.23 -25.21
C ALA A 222 8.34 12.94 -24.44
N ASP A 223 8.49 11.77 -25.06
CA ASP A 223 8.07 10.48 -24.48
C ASP A 223 9.03 9.92 -23.41
N PHE A 224 10.07 10.65 -23.00
CA PHE A 224 10.98 10.16 -21.96
C PHE A 224 10.31 10.01 -20.59
N LEU A 225 9.31 10.84 -20.26
CA LEU A 225 8.54 10.64 -19.03
C LEU A 225 7.81 9.29 -19.04
N LYS A 226 7.20 8.93 -20.17
CA LYS A 226 6.54 7.63 -20.32
C LYS A 226 7.54 6.48 -20.20
N ARG A 227 8.73 6.60 -20.82
CA ARG A 227 9.81 5.62 -20.68
C ARG A 227 10.29 5.49 -19.24
N TYR A 228 10.44 6.61 -18.54
CA TYR A 228 10.82 6.64 -17.13
C TYR A 228 9.78 5.93 -16.25
N ILE A 229 8.49 6.20 -16.44
CA ILE A 229 7.41 5.52 -15.70
C ILE A 229 7.39 4.01 -16.00
N ARG A 230 7.64 3.61 -17.26
CA ARG A 230 7.69 2.19 -17.67
C ARG A 230 8.84 1.45 -17.00
N ASP A 231 10.03 2.04 -17.02
CA ASP A 231 11.24 1.48 -16.46
C ASP A 231 12.23 2.61 -16.10
N PRO A 232 12.27 3.05 -14.83
CA PRO A 232 13.20 4.08 -14.38
C PRO A 232 14.68 3.72 -14.62
N GLN A 233 15.02 2.43 -14.58
CA GLN A 233 16.39 1.94 -14.75
C GLN A 233 16.85 1.98 -16.22
N SER A 234 15.91 2.00 -17.19
CA SER A 234 16.21 2.10 -18.62
C SER A 234 16.86 3.43 -19.01
N LEU A 235 16.59 4.50 -18.27
CA LEU A 235 17.17 5.82 -18.52
C LEU A 235 18.42 6.07 -17.69
N ARG A 236 18.43 5.59 -16.44
CA ARG A 236 19.57 5.71 -15.54
C ARG A 236 19.60 4.53 -14.59
N GLN A 237 20.61 3.68 -14.76
CA GLN A 237 20.84 2.57 -13.85
C GLN A 237 21.38 3.09 -12.52
N TRP A 238 20.59 2.92 -11.46
CA TRP A 238 20.93 3.34 -10.11
C TRP A 238 20.35 2.34 -9.10
N PRO A 239 21.18 1.49 -8.46
CA PRO A 239 20.69 0.44 -7.56
C PRO A 239 19.88 0.93 -6.36
N GLN A 240 20.09 2.18 -5.94
CA GLN A 240 19.37 2.79 -4.83
C GLN A 240 18.04 3.45 -5.25
N ALA A 241 17.72 3.54 -6.54
CA ALA A 241 16.45 4.10 -6.99
C ALA A 241 15.28 3.22 -6.54
N LYS A 242 14.29 3.85 -5.90
CA LYS A 242 13.16 3.17 -5.26
C LYS A 242 11.91 3.08 -6.13
N MET A 243 11.76 3.97 -7.12
CA MET A 243 10.57 3.99 -7.96
C MET A 243 10.51 2.71 -8.80
N PRO A 244 9.44 1.91 -8.70
CA PRO A 244 9.26 0.75 -9.55
C PRO A 244 8.86 1.17 -10.97
N GLY A 245 9.08 0.27 -11.93
CA GLY A 245 8.55 0.41 -13.29
C GLY A 245 7.10 -0.07 -13.38
N PHE A 246 6.30 0.61 -14.19
CA PHE A 246 4.90 0.27 -14.46
C PHE A 246 4.79 -0.34 -15.85
N SER A 247 4.64 -1.67 -15.93
CA SER A 247 4.51 -2.37 -17.21
C SER A 247 3.20 -2.03 -17.93
N ALA A 248 3.10 -2.34 -19.22
CA ALA A 248 1.88 -2.12 -20.01
C ALA A 248 0.68 -2.94 -19.49
N GLN A 249 0.92 -4.02 -18.75
CA GLN A 249 -0.11 -4.82 -18.10
C GLN A 249 -0.66 -4.11 -16.85
N VAL A 250 0.20 -3.42 -16.09
CA VAL A 250 -0.19 -2.69 -14.87
C VAL A 250 -0.84 -1.36 -15.21
N LEU A 251 -0.24 -0.61 -16.13
CA LEU A 251 -0.70 0.70 -16.56
C LEU A 251 -0.73 0.72 -18.09
N PRO A 252 -1.84 0.37 -18.75
CA PRO A 252 -1.95 0.38 -20.22
C PRO A 252 -1.58 1.72 -20.84
N ASP A 253 -1.22 1.74 -22.13
CA ASP A 253 -0.72 2.96 -22.79
C ASP A 253 -1.73 4.12 -22.79
N GLY A 254 -3.03 3.83 -22.92
CA GLY A 254 -4.09 4.82 -22.77
C GLY A 254 -4.14 5.43 -21.37
N ASP A 255 -4.04 4.59 -20.34
CA ASP A 255 -4.02 5.03 -18.94
C ASP A 255 -2.76 5.87 -18.65
N LEU A 256 -1.59 5.43 -19.14
CA LEU A 256 -0.36 6.20 -19.02
C LEU A 256 -0.47 7.57 -19.73
N GLN A 257 -1.13 7.64 -20.88
CA GLN A 257 -1.39 8.90 -21.56
C GLN A 257 -2.28 9.82 -20.73
N MET A 258 -3.34 9.31 -20.12
CA MET A 258 -4.23 10.09 -19.24
C MET A 258 -3.51 10.57 -17.98
N LEU A 259 -2.69 9.71 -17.35
CA LEU A 259 -1.86 10.06 -16.20
C LEU A 259 -0.89 11.21 -16.54
N VAL A 260 -0.17 11.11 -17.65
CA VAL A 260 0.74 12.19 -18.11
C VAL A 260 -0.06 13.44 -18.48
N GLY A 261 -1.25 13.29 -19.06
CA GLY A 261 -2.18 14.40 -19.31
C GLY A 261 -2.58 15.14 -18.04
N TYR A 262 -2.89 14.42 -16.97
CA TYR A 262 -3.16 14.98 -15.65
C TYR A 262 -1.96 15.73 -15.08
N LEU A 263 -0.75 15.13 -15.09
CA LEU A 263 0.46 15.81 -14.62
C LEU A 263 0.74 17.11 -15.39
N LYS A 264 0.53 17.08 -16.72
CA LYS A 264 0.67 18.25 -17.58
C LYS A 264 -0.37 19.33 -17.28
N HIS A 265 -1.61 18.92 -17.02
CA HIS A 265 -2.68 19.84 -16.59
C HIS A 265 -2.32 20.52 -15.26
N MET A 266 -1.82 19.74 -14.30
CA MET A 266 -1.43 20.26 -12.99
C MET A 266 -0.18 21.16 -13.03
N ALA A 267 0.72 20.98 -14.00
CA ALA A 267 1.84 21.91 -14.21
C ALA A 267 1.39 23.36 -14.47
N GLY A 268 0.20 23.56 -15.06
CA GLY A 268 -0.43 24.87 -15.21
C GLY A 268 -1.15 25.39 -13.96
N ARG A 269 -1.21 24.60 -12.89
CA ARG A 269 -1.95 24.85 -11.63
C ARG A 269 -1.06 24.68 -10.40
N LYS A 270 0.20 25.10 -10.49
CA LYS A 270 1.13 25.05 -9.36
C LYS A 270 0.66 25.95 -8.22
N ILE A 271 0.77 25.44 -7.01
CA ILE A 271 0.71 26.28 -5.81
C ILE A 271 2.06 26.94 -5.65
N LYS A 272 2.09 28.26 -5.41
CA LYS A 272 3.34 28.95 -5.09
C LYS A 272 3.80 28.51 -3.69
N PRO A 273 5.09 28.15 -3.52
CA PRO A 273 5.65 27.85 -2.19
C PRO A 273 5.43 28.99 -1.19
#